data_AF-A0A1G2G6U7-F1
#
_entry.id   AF-A0A1G2G6U7-F1
#
_cell.length_a   1.000
_cell.length_b   1.000
_cell.length_c   1.000
_cell.angle_alpha   90.00
_cell.angle_beta   90.00
_cell.angle_gamma   90.00
#
_symmetry.space_group_name_H-M   'P 1'
#
loop_
_entity.id
_entity.type
_entity.pdbx_description
1 polymer ?
#
loop_
_entity_poly.entity_id
_entity_poly.type
_entity_poly.pdbx_seq_one_letter_code
_entity_poly.pdbx_strand_id
1 'polypeptide(L)'
;MKKIVSTSVIIAVVLLSGVFISSLSTKNISGVVRDCESGLPVADAEVTARARGWGVRNGSIVWDKDFVVSALTDDGGAFSLKVSHAPDIWEARKENYLTALQNGIPSNPLELRILHGTDPLEYTYNCKKSSGCLQCETRDNVQTCRNICE
;
A
#
# COMPACT_ATOMS: atom_id res chain seq x y z
N MET A 1 -56.02 22.02 -13.86
CA MET A 1 -54.65 22.34 -13.44
C MET A 1 -53.90 21.04 -13.23
N LYS A 2 -53.07 20.63 -14.20
CA LYS A 2 -52.43 19.29 -14.24
C LYS A 2 -51.09 19.31 -13.51
N LYS A 3 -50.84 18.21 -12.79
CA LYS A 3 -49.68 17.90 -11.94
C LYS A 3 -48.35 18.04 -12.70
N ILE A 4 -47.66 19.18 -12.56
CA ILE A 4 -46.29 19.37 -13.07
C ILE A 4 -45.24 18.94 -12.01
N VAL A 5 -45.67 18.77 -10.75
CA VAL A 5 -44.82 18.31 -9.65
C VAL A 5 -44.83 16.78 -9.59
N SER A 6 -44.14 16.12 -10.53
CA SER A 6 -43.86 14.68 -10.35
C SER A 6 -42.67 14.17 -11.17
N THR A 7 -42.33 14.78 -12.30
CA THR A 7 -41.26 14.29 -13.19
C THR A 7 -39.88 14.87 -12.86
N SER A 8 -39.80 16.16 -12.49
CA SER A 8 -38.53 16.81 -12.15
C SER A 8 -37.87 16.25 -10.88
N VAL A 9 -38.68 15.83 -9.90
CA VAL A 9 -38.18 15.20 -8.66
C VAL A 9 -37.62 13.80 -8.94
N ILE A 10 -38.26 13.03 -9.82
CA ILE A 10 -37.79 11.69 -10.19
C ILE A 10 -36.46 11.79 -10.95
N ILE A 11 -36.32 12.73 -11.88
CA ILE A 11 -35.07 12.93 -12.64
C ILE A 11 -33.93 13.37 -11.71
N ALA A 12 -34.20 14.25 -10.75
CA ALA A 12 -33.21 14.66 -9.75
C ALA A 12 -32.77 13.50 -8.85
N VAL A 13 -33.70 12.65 -8.39
CA VAL A 13 -33.39 11.46 -7.57
C VAL A 13 -32.61 10.42 -8.38
N VAL A 14 -32.96 10.19 -9.64
CA VAL A 14 -32.24 9.25 -10.52
C VAL A 14 -30.82 9.76 -10.82
N LEU A 15 -30.65 11.05 -11.11
CA LEU A 15 -29.33 11.66 -11.32
C LEU A 15 -28.47 11.64 -10.04
N LEU A 16 -29.04 11.90 -8.85
CA LEU A 16 -28.33 11.79 -7.58
C LEU A 16 -27.98 10.33 -7.23
N SER A 17 -28.87 9.36 -7.50
CA SER A 17 -28.58 7.94 -7.29
C SER A 17 -27.57 7.36 -8.29
N GLY A 18 -27.51 7.90 -9.51
CA GLY A 18 -26.53 7.50 -10.54
C GLY A 18 -25.10 7.98 -10.25
N VAL A 19 -24.95 9.08 -9.50
CA VAL A 19 -23.64 9.63 -9.10
C VAL A 19 -23.05 8.89 -7.89
N PHE A 20 -23.87 8.22 -7.07
CA PHE A 20 -23.40 7.46 -5.90
C PHE A 20 -22.90 6.04 -6.20
N ILE A 21 -23.07 5.56 -7.44
CA ILE A 21 -22.39 4.35 -7.93
C ILE A 21 -21.08 4.80 -8.59
N SER A 22 -20.24 5.52 -7.84
CA SER A 22 -18.82 5.54 -8.16
C SER A 22 -18.35 4.11 -8.02
N SER A 23 -18.19 3.44 -9.15
CA SER A 23 -17.52 2.15 -9.23
C SER A 23 -16.25 2.25 -8.38
N LEU A 24 -16.16 1.41 -7.33
CA LEU A 24 -14.86 1.15 -6.72
C LEU A 24 -13.98 0.59 -7.84
N SER A 25 -13.19 1.46 -8.46
CA SER A 25 -12.28 1.07 -9.53
C SER A 25 -11.19 0.24 -8.89
N THR A 26 -11.26 -1.07 -9.07
CA THR A 26 -10.20 -1.97 -8.64
C THR A 26 -9.09 -1.98 -9.68
N LYS A 27 -7.86 -1.74 -9.26
CA LYS A 27 -6.65 -1.86 -10.08
C LYS A 27 -5.92 -3.15 -9.72
N ASN A 28 -5.48 -3.88 -10.74
CA ASN A 28 -4.51 -4.95 -10.54
C ASN A 28 -3.10 -4.35 -10.48
N ILE A 29 -2.35 -4.67 -9.44
CA ILE A 29 -0.93 -4.36 -9.31
C ILE A 29 -0.20 -5.69 -9.26
N SER A 30 0.81 -5.84 -10.11
CA SER A 30 1.66 -7.03 -10.17
C SER A 30 3.10 -6.67 -9.91
N GLY A 31 3.86 -7.62 -9.38
CA GLY A 31 5.26 -7.40 -9.06
C GLY A 31 6.02 -8.68 -8.79
N VAL A 32 7.25 -8.51 -8.33
CA VAL A 32 8.16 -9.59 -7.94
C VAL A 32 8.84 -9.26 -6.61
N VAL A 33 9.06 -10.26 -5.77
CA VAL A 33 9.90 -10.17 -4.58
C VAL A 33 11.25 -10.83 -4.87
N ARG A 34 12.33 -10.12 -4.58
CA ARG A 34 13.71 -10.61 -4.77
C ARG A 34 14.52 -10.54 -3.50
N ASP A 35 15.38 -11.52 -3.31
CA ASP A 35 16.38 -11.50 -2.26
C ASP A 35 17.43 -10.42 -2.56
N CYS A 36 17.80 -9.65 -1.54
CA CYS A 36 18.72 -8.53 -1.66
C CYS A 36 20.14 -8.95 -2.02
N GLU A 37 20.59 -10.10 -1.52
CA GLU A 37 21.98 -10.57 -1.65
C GLU A 37 22.21 -11.31 -2.97
N SER A 38 21.36 -12.27 -3.27
CA SER A 38 21.45 -13.15 -4.44
C SER A 38 20.74 -12.58 -5.68
N GLY A 39 19.78 -11.66 -5.51
CA GLY A 39 18.92 -11.17 -6.59
C GLY A 39 17.89 -12.20 -7.08
N LEU A 40 17.86 -13.39 -6.48
CA LEU A 40 16.96 -14.48 -6.85
C LEU A 40 15.51 -14.17 -6.40
N PRO A 41 14.50 -14.66 -7.13
CA PRO A 41 13.11 -14.53 -6.71
C PRO A 41 12.85 -15.28 -5.39
N VAL A 42 11.95 -14.73 -4.56
CA VAL A 42 11.56 -15.32 -3.27
C VAL A 42 10.12 -15.82 -3.34
N ALA A 43 9.95 -17.14 -3.27
CA ALA A 43 8.66 -17.81 -3.26
C ALA A 43 7.98 -17.80 -1.87
N ASP A 44 6.65 -17.91 -1.85
CA ASP A 44 5.76 -17.81 -0.68
C ASP A 44 6.09 -16.67 0.30
N ALA A 45 6.56 -15.53 -0.21
CA ALA A 45 6.62 -14.30 0.55
C ALA A 45 5.21 -13.69 0.56
N GLU A 46 4.73 -13.26 1.72
CA GLU A 46 3.51 -12.49 1.85
C GLU A 46 3.79 -11.03 1.48
N VAL A 47 3.13 -10.55 0.44
CA VAL A 47 3.13 -9.13 0.04
C VAL A 47 1.83 -8.50 0.49
N THR A 48 1.93 -7.46 1.31
CA THR A 48 0.79 -6.68 1.81
C THR A 48 0.85 -5.25 1.29
N ALA A 49 -0.26 -4.79 0.73
CA ALA A 49 -0.46 -3.40 0.35
C ALA A 49 -1.47 -2.75 1.31
N ARG A 50 -1.13 -1.58 1.84
CA ARG A 50 -1.98 -0.81 2.74
C ARG A 50 -2.27 0.55 2.13
N ALA A 51 -3.51 0.99 2.28
CA ALA A 51 -3.96 2.33 1.97
C ALA A 51 -4.87 2.83 3.08
N ARG A 52 -4.95 4.15 3.26
CA ARG A 52 -5.93 4.80 4.13
C ARG A 52 -6.74 5.82 3.36
N GLY A 53 -8.04 5.88 3.59
CA GLY A 53 -8.88 6.90 2.96
C GLY A 53 -10.34 6.86 3.38
N TRP A 54 -11.15 7.58 2.61
CA TRP A 54 -12.59 7.67 2.82
C TRP A 54 -13.28 6.32 2.62
N GLY A 55 -14.16 5.97 3.56
CA GLY A 55 -15.02 4.81 3.41
C GLY A 55 -16.12 4.78 4.46
N VAL A 56 -16.82 3.65 4.55
CA VAL A 56 -17.92 3.47 5.50
C VAL A 56 -17.51 2.51 6.61
N ARG A 57 -17.75 2.91 7.87
CA ARG A 57 -17.57 2.10 9.08
C ARG A 57 -18.82 2.27 9.96
N ASN A 58 -19.50 1.17 10.26
CA ASN A 58 -20.74 1.16 11.05
C ASN A 58 -21.83 2.13 10.54
N GLY A 59 -22.01 2.22 9.22
CA GLY A 59 -23.01 3.09 8.59
C GLY A 59 -22.65 4.58 8.55
N SER A 60 -21.49 4.98 9.08
CA SER A 60 -20.98 6.35 9.00
C SER A 60 -19.81 6.46 8.02
N ILE A 61 -19.71 7.61 7.35
CA ILE A 61 -18.55 7.95 6.52
C ILE A 61 -17.38 8.32 7.45
N VAL A 62 -16.22 7.74 7.21
CA VAL A 62 -14.98 7.97 7.96
C VAL A 62 -13.81 8.19 6.99
N TRP A 63 -12.83 9.01 7.36
CA TRP A 63 -11.66 9.32 6.51
C TRP A 63 -10.45 8.42 6.79
N ASP A 64 -10.47 7.70 7.91
CA ASP A 64 -9.39 6.88 8.46
C ASP A 64 -9.65 5.38 8.26
N LYS A 65 -10.34 4.99 7.18
CA LYS A 65 -10.57 3.57 6.90
C LYS A 65 -9.30 2.96 6.31
N ASP A 66 -8.83 1.88 6.95
CA ASP A 66 -7.72 1.09 6.43
C ASP A 66 -8.23 0.10 5.36
N PHE A 67 -7.52 0.05 4.25
CA PHE A 67 -7.70 -0.90 3.17
C PHE A 67 -6.42 -1.72 3.05
N VAL A 68 -6.51 -2.99 3.43
CA VAL A 68 -5.37 -3.91 3.44
C VAL A 68 -5.69 -5.08 2.53
N VAL A 69 -4.78 -5.40 1.62
CA VAL A 69 -4.84 -6.58 0.76
C VAL A 69 -3.49 -7.27 0.76
N SER A 70 -3.50 -8.60 0.72
CA SER A 70 -2.26 -9.39 0.66
C SER A 70 -2.36 -10.56 -0.33
N ALA A 71 -1.20 -11.02 -0.77
CA ALA A 71 -1.01 -12.16 -1.66
C ALA A 71 0.33 -12.83 -1.37
N LEU A 72 0.40 -14.14 -1.61
CA LEU A 72 1.66 -14.87 -1.59
C LEU A 72 2.32 -14.79 -2.97
N THR A 73 3.65 -14.78 -2.99
CA THR A 73 4.42 -14.93 -4.21
C THR A 73 4.44 -16.37 -4.69
N ASP A 74 4.47 -16.57 -6.01
CA ASP A 74 4.66 -17.88 -6.64
C ASP A 74 6.13 -18.35 -6.63
N ASP A 75 6.41 -19.52 -7.21
CA ASP A 75 7.77 -20.08 -7.33
C ASP A 75 8.75 -19.15 -8.08
N GLY A 76 8.23 -18.25 -8.92
CA GLY A 76 8.99 -17.22 -9.63
C GLY A 76 9.12 -15.91 -8.84
N GLY A 77 8.66 -15.88 -7.59
CA GLY A 77 8.63 -14.71 -6.72
C GLY A 77 7.60 -13.67 -7.14
N ALA A 78 6.71 -13.96 -8.10
CA ALA A 78 5.75 -13.02 -8.64
C ALA A 78 4.47 -12.98 -7.80
N PHE A 79 3.83 -11.81 -7.73
CA PHE A 79 2.56 -11.61 -7.04
C PHE A 79 1.60 -10.74 -7.86
N SER A 80 0.30 -10.83 -7.54
CA SER A 80 -0.73 -9.95 -8.08
C SER A 80 -1.77 -9.61 -7.02
N LEU A 81 -2.05 -8.31 -6.86
CA LEU A 81 -2.97 -7.75 -5.89
C LEU A 81 -4.06 -6.94 -6.59
N LYS A 82 -5.31 -7.15 -6.17
CA LYS A 82 -6.45 -6.30 -6.52
C LYS A 82 -6.63 -5.23 -5.47
N VAL A 83 -6.27 -3.98 -5.78
CA VAL A 83 -6.41 -2.84 -4.87
C VAL A 83 -7.58 -1.98 -5.28
N SER A 84 -8.38 -1.51 -4.33
CA SER A 84 -9.46 -0.55 -4.56
C SER A 84 -9.06 0.90 -4.26
N HIS A 85 -7.91 1.08 -3.59
CA HIS A 85 -7.35 2.36 -3.18
C HIS A 85 -5.86 2.34 -3.52
N ALA A 86 -5.29 3.52 -3.80
CA ALA A 86 -3.86 3.65 -4.07
C ALA A 86 -3.08 3.36 -2.78
N PRO A 87 -2.30 2.27 -2.71
CA PRO A 87 -1.52 1.97 -1.52
C PRO A 87 -0.37 2.94 -1.36
N ASP A 88 -0.11 3.35 -0.12
CA ASP A 88 1.00 4.20 0.30
C ASP A 88 2.08 3.42 1.05
N ILE A 89 1.78 2.21 1.50
CA ILE A 89 2.72 1.30 2.17
C ILE A 89 2.65 -0.08 1.53
N TRP A 90 3.83 -0.60 1.18
CA TRP A 90 4.06 -1.95 0.70
C TRP A 90 4.95 -2.70 1.68
N GLU A 91 4.59 -3.93 1.97
CA GLU A 91 5.27 -4.76 2.94
C GLU A 91 5.51 -6.14 2.33
N ALA A 92 6.72 -6.69 2.45
CA ALA A 92 7.00 -8.09 2.12
C ALA A 92 7.55 -8.83 3.34
N ARG A 93 6.99 -10.01 3.63
CA ARG A 93 7.37 -10.87 4.75
C ARG A 93 7.62 -12.30 4.29
N LYS A 94 8.68 -12.90 4.81
CA LYS A 94 9.00 -14.32 4.64
C LYS A 94 9.79 -14.78 5.87
N GLU A 95 9.65 -16.04 6.25
CA GLU A 95 10.47 -16.65 7.29
C GLU A 95 11.96 -16.56 6.92
N ASN A 96 12.82 -16.27 7.91
CA ASN A 96 14.27 -16.05 7.74
C ASN A 96 14.67 -14.80 6.94
N TYR A 97 13.71 -13.90 6.74
CA TYR A 97 13.93 -12.56 6.20
C TYR A 97 13.41 -11.49 7.15
N LEU A 98 14.05 -10.33 7.12
CA LEU A 98 13.55 -9.11 7.75
C LEU A 98 12.33 -8.60 6.97
N THR A 99 11.41 -7.91 7.66
CA THR A 99 10.26 -7.30 6.99
C THR A 99 10.74 -6.18 6.07
N ALA A 100 10.45 -6.26 4.77
CA ALA A 100 10.75 -5.18 3.84
C ALA A 100 9.57 -4.21 3.76
N LEU A 101 9.87 -2.91 3.83
CA LEU A 101 8.92 -1.82 3.70
C LEU A 101 9.31 -0.92 2.52
N GLN A 102 8.30 -0.51 1.75
CA GLN A 102 8.44 0.50 0.73
C GLN A 102 7.25 1.46 0.80
N ASN A 103 7.56 2.75 0.91
CA ASN A 103 6.56 3.81 0.96
C ASN A 103 6.33 4.41 -0.44
N GLY A 104 5.15 4.96 -0.64
CA GLY A 104 4.79 5.73 -1.83
C GLY A 104 4.15 4.92 -2.96
N ILE A 105 3.97 5.61 -4.09
CA ILE A 105 3.32 5.04 -5.29
C ILE A 105 4.37 4.18 -6.02
N PRO A 106 4.17 2.85 -6.12
CA PRO A 106 5.15 1.98 -6.72
C PRO A 106 5.15 2.10 -8.25
N SER A 107 6.25 1.67 -8.85
CA SER A 107 6.30 1.35 -10.28
C SER A 107 5.33 0.20 -10.62
N ASN A 108 4.96 0.06 -11.89
CA ASN A 108 4.24 -1.10 -12.39
C ASN A 108 5.01 -1.70 -13.58
N PRO A 109 5.65 -2.88 -13.45
CA PRO A 109 5.59 -3.79 -12.29
C PRO A 109 6.32 -3.25 -11.05
N LEU A 110 5.87 -3.67 -9.88
CA LEU A 110 6.50 -3.37 -8.59
C LEU A 110 7.61 -4.39 -8.29
N GLU A 111 8.78 -3.91 -7.87
CA GLU A 111 9.83 -4.78 -7.35
C GLU A 111 10.02 -4.49 -5.86
N LEU A 112 9.83 -5.52 -5.03
CA LEU A 112 10.14 -5.48 -3.61
C LEU A 112 11.40 -6.29 -3.36
N ARG A 113 12.33 -5.73 -2.58
CA ARG A 113 13.57 -6.41 -2.23
C ARG A 113 13.62 -6.69 -0.73
N ILE A 114 13.89 -7.94 -0.39
CA ILE A 114 13.85 -8.43 0.98
C ILE A 114 15.23 -8.95 1.40
N LEU A 115 15.65 -8.65 2.63
CA LEU A 115 16.97 -8.98 3.14
C LEU A 115 16.89 -10.11 4.17
N HIS A 116 17.82 -11.06 4.12
CA HIS A 116 17.91 -12.11 5.12
C HIS A 116 18.12 -11.55 6.54
N GLY A 117 17.45 -12.19 7.50
CA GLY A 117 17.56 -11.86 8.91
C GLY A 117 16.35 -12.32 9.70
N THR A 118 16.47 -12.32 11.03
CA THR A 118 15.48 -12.90 11.93
C THR A 118 15.07 -11.96 13.06
N ASP A 119 15.56 -10.72 13.05
CA ASP A 119 15.20 -9.72 14.05
C ASP A 119 13.79 -9.16 13.75
N PRO A 120 12.77 -9.47 14.57
CA PRO A 120 11.40 -9.04 14.32
C PRO A 120 11.18 -7.54 14.53
N LEU A 121 12.12 -6.85 15.19
CA LEU A 121 12.06 -5.41 15.44
C LEU A 121 12.73 -4.59 14.32
N GLU A 122 13.48 -5.26 13.44
CA GLU A 122 14.22 -4.63 12.35
C GLU A 122 13.45 -4.78 11.03
N TYR A 123 13.30 -3.66 10.31
CA TYR A 123 12.72 -3.61 8.98
C TYR A 123 13.76 -3.12 7.97
N THR A 124 13.51 -3.36 6.69
CA THR A 124 14.39 -2.91 5.62
C THR A 124 13.69 -2.05 4.59
N TYR A 125 14.37 -1.00 4.14
CA TYR A 125 13.96 -0.15 3.04
C TYR A 125 14.93 -0.35 1.88
N ASN A 126 14.48 -0.95 0.78
CA ASN A 126 15.30 -1.24 -0.39
C ASN A 126 16.68 -1.85 -0.02
N CYS A 127 16.66 -2.98 0.70
CA CYS A 127 17.84 -3.70 1.20
C CYS A 127 18.69 -2.99 2.27
N LYS A 128 18.26 -1.85 2.80
CA LYS A 128 18.94 -1.19 3.93
C LYS A 128 18.16 -1.41 5.22
N LYS A 129 18.85 -1.86 6.26
CA LYS A 129 18.28 -1.97 7.62
C LYS A 129 17.87 -0.60 8.15
N SER A 130 16.72 -0.54 8.81
CA SER A 130 16.17 0.66 9.45
C SER A 130 17.11 1.30 10.47
N SER A 131 17.89 0.49 11.19
CA SER A 131 18.95 0.94 12.10
C SER A 131 20.06 1.72 11.39
N GLY A 132 20.27 1.49 10.10
CA GLY A 132 21.21 2.22 9.25
C GLY A 132 20.62 3.45 8.54
N CYS A 133 19.33 3.74 8.75
CA CYS A 133 18.62 4.79 8.01
C CYS A 133 18.65 6.16 8.69
N LEU A 134 19.05 6.26 9.96
CA LEU A 134 19.15 7.53 10.67
C LEU A 134 20.55 8.11 10.52
N GLN A 135 20.69 9.17 9.73
CA GLN A 135 21.97 9.90 9.59
C GLN A 135 21.88 11.21 10.37
N CYS A 136 22.80 11.42 11.32
CA CYS A 136 22.85 12.63 12.13
C CYS A 136 24.07 13.49 11.77
N GLU A 137 23.86 14.80 11.65
CA GLU A 137 24.89 15.80 11.47
C GLU A 137 24.81 16.84 12.60
N THR A 138 25.95 17.25 13.14
CA THR A 138 26.02 18.33 14.13
C THR A 138 26.51 19.60 13.45
N ARG A 139 25.71 20.68 13.51
CA ARG A 139 26.11 22.04 13.10
C ARG A 139 25.74 23.01 14.20
N ASP A 140 26.67 23.90 14.53
CA ASP A 140 26.47 24.97 15.52
C ASP A 140 25.88 24.47 16.87
N ASN A 141 26.40 23.35 17.38
CA ASN A 141 25.92 22.66 18.60
C ASN A 141 24.47 22.12 18.54
N VAL A 142 23.86 22.04 17.35
CA VAL A 142 22.56 21.39 17.13
C VAL A 142 22.77 20.08 16.40
N GLN A 143 22.30 18.98 16.98
CA GLN A 143 22.24 17.68 16.32
C GLN A 143 20.94 17.60 15.51
N THR A 144 21.07 17.42 14.21
CA THR A 144 19.95 17.17 13.30
C THR A 144 20.09 15.77 12.74
N CYS A 145 19.03 14.98 12.81
CA CYS A 145 19.00 13.63 12.26
C CYS A 145 17.94 13.58 11.15
N ARG A 146 18.26 12.88 10.06
CA ARG A 146 17.35 12.65 8.94
C ARG A 146 17.25 11.17 8.62
N ASN A 147 16.06 10.73 8.22
CA ASN A 147 15.88 9.44 7.60
C ASN A 147 16.38 9.51 6.14
N ILE A 148 17.32 8.64 5.76
CA ILE A 148 17.91 8.58 4.41
C ILE A 148 17.37 7.42 3.57
N CYS A 149 16.38 6.69 4.08
CA CYS A 149 15.78 5.52 3.43
C CYS A 149 14.34 5.76 2.94
N GLU A 150 13.78 6.95 3.21
CA GLU A 150 12.48 7.42 2.73
C GLU A 150 12.58 8.12 1.38
#